data_AF-A0A1E7HY70-F1
#
_entry.id   AF-A0A1E7HY70-F1
#
_cell.length_a   1.000
_cell.length_b   1.000
_cell.length_c   1.000
_cell.angle_alpha   90.00
_cell.angle_beta   90.00
_cell.angle_gamma   90.00
#
_symmetry.space_group_name_H-M   'P 1'
#
loop_
_entity.id
_entity.type
_entity.pdbx_description
1 polymer ?
#
loop_
_entity_poly.entity_id
_entity_poly.type
_entity_poly.pdbx_seq_one_letter_code
_entity_poly.pdbx_strand_id
1 'polypeptide(L)'
;MASESANDENTQTTTQESREQTPVVSRKQIGIRLLYTILFLFILGIVLVIVKLVAVFQFIYLFSTRKPNESVRQFSNKISAYGYRIFRYITLNESMRPFPFSDFPPELEPSEEQITFD
;
A
#
# COMPACT_ATOMS: atom_id res chain seq x y z
N MET A 1 -14.82 69.75 34.41
CA MET A 1 -15.02 69.12 33.08
C MET A 1 -13.65 68.64 32.65
N ALA A 2 -13.27 67.37 32.68
CA ALA A 2 -13.95 66.13 33.05
C ALA A 2 -12.87 65.11 33.50
N SER A 3 -13.21 64.34 34.53
CA SER A 3 -12.87 62.92 34.78
C SER A 3 -11.50 62.35 34.39
N GLU A 4 -10.75 62.07 35.45
CA GLU A 4 -10.08 60.79 35.74
C GLU A 4 -10.75 59.55 35.08
N SER A 5 -9.96 58.77 34.36
CA SER A 5 -10.17 57.34 34.05
C SER A 5 -8.78 56.80 33.70
N ALA A 6 -8.11 56.18 34.68
CA ALA A 6 -8.12 54.74 34.88
C ALA A 6 -7.23 54.03 33.85
N ASN A 7 -5.99 53.82 34.31
CA ASN A 7 -5.17 52.64 34.10
C ASN A 7 -5.95 51.40 33.66
N ASP A 8 -5.58 50.80 32.53
CA ASP A 8 -5.66 49.36 32.33
C ASP A 8 -4.47 48.94 31.45
N GLU A 9 -3.60 48.13 32.07
CA GLU A 9 -3.12 46.84 31.57
C GLU A 9 -2.66 46.75 30.10
N ASN A 10 -1.53 46.17 29.71
CA ASN A 10 -0.56 45.32 30.35
C ASN A 10 0.42 44.95 29.22
N THR A 11 1.71 45.03 29.49
CA THR A 11 2.76 44.44 28.65
C THR A 11 2.68 42.92 28.74
N GLN A 12 2.32 42.23 27.65
CA GLN A 12 2.65 40.81 27.51
C GLN A 12 3.28 40.50 26.15
N THR A 13 4.60 40.53 26.17
CA THR A 13 5.43 39.61 25.38
C THR A 13 5.20 38.18 25.89
N THR A 14 5.24 37.22 24.96
CA THR A 14 5.53 35.78 25.18
C THR A 14 4.37 34.91 25.66
N THR A 15 3.94 33.95 24.82
CA THR A 15 4.09 32.49 25.07
C THR A 15 3.08 31.72 24.21
N GLN A 16 3.64 30.91 23.29
CA GLN A 16 3.17 29.59 22.86
C GLN A 16 1.65 29.34 22.82
N GLU A 17 1.12 29.28 21.61
CA GLU A 17 0.16 28.22 21.29
C GLU A 17 0.62 27.54 19.99
N SER A 18 1.57 26.63 20.16
CA SER A 18 1.70 25.45 19.30
C SER A 18 0.42 24.62 19.47
N ARG A 19 -0.71 25.10 18.93
CA ARG A 19 -1.90 24.27 18.79
C ARG A 19 -1.56 23.22 17.74
N GLU A 20 -1.36 22.00 18.21
CA GLU A 20 -1.44 20.78 17.41
C GLU A 20 -2.63 20.89 16.47
N GLN A 21 -2.39 21.34 15.23
CA GLN A 21 -3.32 21.11 14.15
C GLN A 21 -3.24 19.62 13.87
N THR A 22 -4.00 18.84 14.62
CA THR A 22 -4.38 17.50 14.19
C THR A 22 -5.00 17.69 12.81
N PRO A 23 -4.41 17.15 11.73
CA PRO A 23 -4.94 17.35 10.38
C PRO A 23 -6.33 16.74 10.35
N VAL A 24 -7.36 17.59 10.35
CA VAL A 24 -8.76 17.16 10.33
C VAL A 24 -9.00 16.53 8.96
N VAL A 25 -8.89 15.21 8.90
CA VAL A 25 -9.04 14.45 7.65
C VAL A 25 -10.44 14.70 7.10
N SER A 26 -10.52 15.29 5.91
CA SER A 26 -11.81 15.65 5.31
C SER A 26 -12.57 14.38 4.91
N ARG A 27 -13.89 14.32 5.18
CA ARG A 27 -14.76 13.19 4.79
C ARG A 27 -14.64 12.84 3.31
N LYS A 28 -14.39 13.84 2.45
CA LYS A 28 -14.14 13.66 1.02
C LYS A 28 -12.87 12.85 0.75
N GLN A 29 -11.79 13.10 1.50
CA GLN A 29 -10.53 12.37 1.36
C GLN A 29 -10.69 10.90 1.81
N ILE A 30 -11.48 10.65 2.86
CA ILE A 30 -11.82 9.30 3.33
C ILE A 30 -12.59 8.54 2.24
N GLY A 31 -13.61 9.17 1.64
CA GLY A 31 -14.40 8.55 0.57
C GLY A 31 -13.58 8.24 -0.68
N ILE A 32 -12.70 9.15 -1.09
CA ILE A 32 -11.77 8.91 -2.22
C ILE A 32 -10.82 7.75 -1.91
N ARG A 33 -10.25 7.72 -0.69
CA ARG A 33 -9.39 6.61 -0.27
C ARG A 33 -10.13 5.28 -0.28
N LEU A 34 -11.37 5.24 0.22
CA LEU A 34 -12.21 4.04 0.22
C LEU A 34 -12.50 3.54 -1.20
N LEU A 35 -12.81 4.45 -2.14
CA LEU A 35 -13.04 4.09 -3.54
C LEU A 35 -11.80 3.44 -4.15
N TYR A 36 -10.60 4.00 -3.91
CA TYR A 36 -9.36 3.38 -4.34
C TYR A 36 -9.12 2.04 -3.66
N THR A 37 -9.40 1.89 -2.36
CA THR A 37 -9.30 0.62 -1.65
C THR A 37 -10.19 -0.45 -2.30
N ILE A 38 -11.44 -0.12 -2.67
CA ILE A 38 -12.35 -1.05 -3.35
C ILE A 38 -11.83 -1.42 -4.75
N LEU A 39 -11.32 -0.45 -5.50
CA LEU A 39 -10.69 -0.70 -6.80
C LEU A 39 -9.50 -1.66 -6.67
N PHE A 40 -8.62 -1.43 -5.69
CA PHE A 40 -7.47 -2.29 -5.44
C PHE A 40 -7.87 -3.67 -4.89
N LEU A 41 -8.97 -3.80 -4.15
CA LEU A 41 -9.55 -5.10 -3.77
C LEU A 41 -9.94 -5.90 -5.02
N PHE A 42 -10.55 -5.25 -6.01
CA PHE A 42 -10.88 -5.91 -7.27
C PHE A 42 -9.61 -6.34 -8.05
N ILE A 43 -8.60 -5.47 -8.12
CA ILE A 43 -7.30 -5.78 -8.73
C ILE A 43 -6.63 -6.96 -8.01
N LEU A 44 -6.66 -6.99 -6.67
CA LEU A 44 -6.14 -8.10 -5.87
C LEU A 44 -6.85 -9.42 -6.22
N GLY A 45 -8.17 -9.36 -6.42
CA GLY A 45 -8.94 -10.51 -6.91
C GLY A 45 -8.43 -11.05 -8.24
N ILE A 46 -8.15 -10.17 -9.21
CA ILE A 46 -7.57 -10.54 -10.51
C ILE A 46 -6.19 -11.15 -10.33
N VAL A 47 -5.33 -10.55 -9.50
CA VAL A 47 -3.99 -11.07 -9.19
C VAL A 47 -4.08 -12.49 -8.64
N LEU A 48 -5.00 -12.76 -7.71
CA LEU A 48 -5.22 -14.10 -7.16
C LEU A 48 -5.68 -15.11 -8.22
N VAL A 49 -6.52 -14.70 -9.17
CA VAL A 49 -6.94 -15.56 -10.29
C VAL A 49 -5.75 -15.88 -11.19
N ILE A 50 -4.90 -14.89 -11.50
CA ILE A 50 -3.69 -15.10 -12.29
C ILE A 50 -2.74 -16.07 -11.59
N VAL A 51 -2.49 -15.89 -10.29
CA VAL A 51 -1.65 -16.81 -9.49
C VAL A 51 -2.17 -18.24 -9.56
N LYS A 52 -3.49 -18.44 -9.40
CA LYS A 52 -4.12 -19.77 -9.54
C LYS A 52 -3.89 -20.38 -10.92
N LEU A 53 -4.05 -19.58 -11.98
CA LEU A 53 -3.84 -20.05 -13.36
C LEU A 53 -2.38 -20.41 -13.62
N VAL A 54 -1.44 -19.57 -13.17
CA VAL A 54 0.00 -19.81 -13.29
C VAL A 54 0.42 -21.06 -12.52
N ALA A 55 -0.11 -21.28 -11.31
CA ALA A 55 0.15 -22.48 -10.53
C ALA A 55 -0.31 -23.74 -11.26
N VAL A 56 -1.55 -23.78 -11.77
CA VAL A 56 -2.08 -24.92 -12.54
C VAL A 56 -1.21 -25.18 -13.78
N PHE A 57 -0.88 -24.14 -14.53
CA PHE A 57 0.00 -24.25 -15.70
C PHE A 57 1.39 -24.81 -15.33
N GLN A 58 1.99 -24.33 -14.25
CA GLN A 58 3.30 -24.81 -13.78
C GLN A 58 3.27 -26.29 -13.45
N PHE A 59 2.22 -26.79 -12.77
CA PHE A 59 2.08 -28.21 -12.46
C PHE A 59 1.88 -29.07 -13.71
N ILE A 60 1.09 -28.61 -14.69
CA ILE A 60 0.93 -29.30 -15.98
C ILE A 60 2.27 -29.37 -16.72
N TYR A 61 3.01 -28.26 -16.77
CA TYR A 61 4.31 -28.20 -17.42
C TYR A 61 5.35 -29.09 -16.73
N LEU A 62 5.38 -29.07 -15.39
CA LEU A 62 6.25 -29.91 -14.57
C LEU A 62 5.95 -31.39 -14.79
N PHE A 63 4.67 -31.76 -14.89
CA PHE A 63 4.26 -33.14 -15.17
C PHE A 63 4.72 -33.63 -16.55
N SER A 64 4.66 -32.76 -17.57
CA SER A 64 5.10 -33.09 -18.93
C SER A 64 6.63 -33.10 -19.09
N THR A 65 7.30 -32.06 -18.58
CA THR A 65 8.73 -31.79 -18.86
C THR A 65 9.67 -32.33 -17.79
N ARG A 66 9.15 -32.67 -16.59
CA ARG A 66 9.92 -32.98 -15.37
C ARG A 66 10.97 -31.91 -15.00
N LYS A 67 10.83 -30.71 -15.53
CA LYS A 67 11.67 -29.55 -15.25
C LYS A 67 10.77 -28.34 -15.00
N PRO A 68 11.03 -27.56 -13.96
CA PRO A 68 10.33 -26.30 -13.77
C PRO A 68 10.73 -25.28 -14.84
N ASN A 69 9.80 -24.39 -15.21
CA ASN A 69 10.10 -23.26 -16.11
C ASN A 69 10.54 -22.04 -15.29
N GLU A 70 11.82 -21.66 -15.37
CA GLU A 70 12.41 -20.52 -14.65
C GLU A 70 11.72 -19.19 -14.96
N SER A 71 11.35 -18.94 -16.21
CA SER A 71 10.68 -17.68 -16.59
C SER A 71 9.30 -17.53 -15.95
N VAL A 72 8.54 -18.62 -15.88
CA VAL A 72 7.22 -18.65 -15.23
C VAL A 72 7.36 -18.45 -13.72
N ARG A 73 8.41 -19.02 -13.12
CA ARG A 73 8.72 -18.84 -11.69
C ARG A 73 9.03 -17.39 -11.35
N GLN A 74 9.97 -16.77 -12.07
CA GLN A 74 10.32 -15.36 -11.89
C GLN A 74 9.10 -14.45 -12.07
N PHE A 75 8.26 -14.72 -13.07
CA PHE A 75 7.01 -13.98 -13.27
C PHE A 75 6.04 -14.16 -12.10
N SER A 76 5.83 -15.39 -11.63
CA SER A 76 4.94 -15.69 -10.50
C SER A 76 5.42 -15.04 -9.20
N ASN A 77 6.73 -14.95 -8.99
CA ASN A 77 7.34 -14.30 -7.84
C ASN A 77 7.07 -12.78 -7.87
N LYS A 78 7.32 -12.13 -9.01
CA LYS A 78 6.97 -10.73 -9.26
C LYS A 78 5.48 -10.43 -9.02
N ILE A 79 4.59 -11.30 -9.50
CA ILE A 79 3.14 -11.16 -9.25
C ILE A 79 2.79 -11.32 -7.78
N SER A 80 3.43 -12.25 -7.07
CA SER A 80 3.20 -12.47 -5.65
C SER A 80 3.64 -11.27 -4.81
N ALA A 81 4.81 -10.69 -5.13
CA ALA A 81 5.31 -9.44 -4.55
C ALA A 81 4.32 -8.27 -4.77
N TYR A 82 3.75 -8.18 -5.97
CA TYR A 82 2.73 -7.19 -6.28
C TYR A 82 1.44 -7.38 -5.47
N GLY A 83 0.95 -8.61 -5.36
CA GLY A 83 -0.21 -8.93 -4.51
C GLY A 83 -0.01 -8.53 -3.05
N TYR A 84 1.17 -8.79 -2.48
CA TYR A 84 1.51 -8.40 -1.12
C TYR A 84 1.46 -6.88 -0.91
N ARG A 85 2.03 -6.09 -1.83
CA ARG A 85 1.95 -4.61 -1.73
C ARG A 85 0.53 -4.10 -1.80
N ILE A 86 -0.31 -4.66 -2.68
CA ILE A 86 -1.73 -4.30 -2.75
C ILE A 86 -2.43 -4.60 -1.42
N PHE A 87 -2.17 -5.78 -0.84
CA PHE A 87 -2.73 -6.15 0.46
C PHE A 87 -2.32 -5.17 1.57
N ARG A 88 -1.05 -4.74 1.59
CA ARG A 88 -0.53 -3.76 2.54
C ARG A 88 -1.19 -2.38 2.39
N TYR A 89 -1.43 -1.93 1.15
CA TYR A 89 -2.16 -0.70 0.87
C TYR A 89 -3.63 -0.76 1.35
N ILE A 90 -4.33 -1.87 1.04
CA ILE A 90 -5.74 -2.07 1.43
C ILE A 90 -5.90 -2.11 2.95
N THR A 91 -4.97 -2.76 3.65
CA THR A 91 -4.95 -2.87 5.12
C THR A 91 -4.45 -1.61 5.82
N LEU A 92 -4.22 -0.52 5.07
CA LEU A 92 -3.73 0.77 5.57
C LEU A 92 -2.34 0.68 6.24
N ASN A 93 -1.62 -0.42 6.05
CA ASN A 93 -0.23 -0.60 6.49
C ASN A 93 0.77 0.15 5.59
N GLU A 94 0.30 0.68 4.47
CA GLU A 94 1.08 1.51 3.55
C GLU A 94 0.20 2.61 2.95
N SER A 95 0.71 3.85 2.96
CA SER A 95 0.01 5.03 2.42
C SER A 95 0.31 5.23 0.93
N MET A 96 1.33 4.57 0.41
CA MET A 96 1.75 4.68 -0.99
C MET A 96 0.85 3.81 -1.87
N ARG A 97 0.27 4.41 -2.91
CA ARG A 97 -0.57 3.70 -3.88
C ARG A 97 0.31 2.76 -4.70
N PRO A 98 -0.02 1.46 -4.81
CA PRO A 98 0.73 0.53 -5.65
C PRO A 98 0.49 0.82 -7.15
N PHE A 99 1.25 0.15 -8.02
CA PHE A 99 1.14 0.21 -9.48
C PHE A 99 -0.34 0.14 -9.93
N PRO A 100 -0.79 0.93 -10.93
CA PRO A 100 -0.01 1.71 -11.91
C PRO A 100 0.44 3.11 -11.46
N PHE A 101 0.17 3.50 -10.22
CA PHE A 101 0.51 4.86 -9.75
C PHE A 101 1.91 4.97 -9.14
N SER A 102 2.58 3.85 -8.95
CA SER A 102 3.97 3.72 -8.49
C SER A 102 4.69 2.68 -9.33
N ASP A 103 6.01 2.59 -9.18
CA ASP A 103 6.80 1.54 -9.81
C ASP A 103 6.31 0.14 -9.41
N PHE A 104 6.46 -0.79 -10.36
CA PHE A 104 6.21 -2.21 -10.11
C PHE A 104 7.21 -2.71 -9.05
N PRO A 105 6.75 -3.44 -8.02
CA PRO A 105 7.63 -3.86 -6.94
C PRO A 105 8.78 -4.74 -7.43
N PRO A 106 9.98 -4.59 -6.84
CA PRO A 106 11.00 -5.62 -6.97
C PRO A 106 10.52 -6.93 -6.34
N GLU A 107 11.13 -8.05 -6.73
CA GLU A 107 10.91 -9.34 -6.09
C GLU A 107 11.20 -9.22 -4.58
N LEU A 108 10.31 -9.77 -3.73
CA LEU A 108 10.47 -9.71 -2.28
C LEU A 108 11.59 -10.63 -1.81
N GLU A 109 11.63 -11.83 -2.39
CA GLU A 109 12.62 -12.86 -2.14
C GLU A 109 13.01 -13.50 -3.47
N PRO A 110 14.27 -13.87 -3.68
CA PRO A 110 14.68 -14.56 -4.90
C PRO A 110 14.01 -15.94 -4.98
N SER A 111 13.67 -16.37 -6.19
CA SER A 111 13.11 -17.72 -6.41
C SER A 111 14.18 -18.78 -6.10
N GLU A 112 13.87 -19.82 -5.32
CA GLU A 112 14.83 -20.89 -5.02
C GLU A 112 15.37 -21.55 -6.30
N GLU A 113 16.69 -21.68 -6.46
CA GLU A 113 17.26 -22.19 -7.72
C GLU A 113 16.97 -23.68 -7.97
N GLN A 114 16.68 -24.47 -6.93
CA GLN A 114 16.42 -25.91 -7.03
C GLN A 114 15.16 -26.30 -6.25
N ILE A 115 14.21 -26.96 -6.91
CA ILE A 115 13.02 -27.51 -6.26
C ILE A 115 13.38 -28.88 -5.70
N THR A 116 13.43 -29.01 -4.37
CA THR A 116 13.58 -30.30 -3.67
C THR A 116 12.21 -30.85 -3.32
N PHE A 117 11.93 -32.09 -3.72
CA PHE A 117 10.74 -32.84 -3.30
C PHE A 117 11.21 -33.88 -2.29
N ASP A 118 11.24 -33.51 -1.00
CA ASP A 118 11.45 -34.44 0.12
C ASP A 118 10.11 -35.09 0.50
#